data_AF-A0A8J6BMQ7-F1
#
_entry.id   AF-A0A8J6BMQ7-F1
#
_cell.length_a   1.000
_cell.length_b   1.000
_cell.length_c   1.000
_cell.angle_alpha   90.00
_cell.angle_beta   90.00
_cell.angle_gamma   90.00
#
_symmetry.space_group_name_H-M   'P 1'
#
loop_
_entity.id
_entity.type
_entity.pdbx_description
1 polymer ?
#
loop_
_entity_poly.entity_id
_entity_poly.type
_entity_poly.pdbx_seq_one_letter_code
_entity_poly.pdbx_strand_id
1 'polypeptide(L)'
;DLKKYGATTVVRVCEVTYDKTPLEKDGITVMDWPFDDGAPPPNKIVDDWLNLLKAKFCEDPGCCVAVHCVAGLGRAPVLVALALIESGMKYEDAIQFIRQKRRGAINSKQLTYLEKYRPKQRLRFKDPHNHKNKCCIM
;
A
#
# COMPACT_ATOMS: atom_id res chain seq x y z
N ASP A 1 -3.30 3.63 -17.90
CA ASP A 1 -4.74 3.78 -17.60
C ASP A 1 -5.11 3.27 -16.23
N LEU A 2 -5.16 4.16 -15.24
CA LEU A 2 -5.63 3.85 -13.88
C LEU A 2 -7.10 3.39 -13.86
N LYS A 3 -7.93 4.01 -14.72
CA LYS A 3 -9.34 3.64 -14.89
C LYS A 3 -9.54 2.20 -15.35
N LYS A 4 -8.64 1.63 -16.17
CA LYS A 4 -8.73 0.23 -16.62
C LYS A 4 -8.62 -0.77 -15.46
N TYR A 5 -7.96 -0.38 -14.39
CA TYR A 5 -7.78 -1.19 -13.19
C TYR A 5 -8.75 -0.81 -12.07
N GLY A 6 -9.74 0.05 -12.34
CA GLY A 6 -10.70 0.51 -11.32
C GLY A 6 -10.06 1.31 -10.18
N ALA A 7 -8.93 1.99 -10.45
CA ALA A 7 -8.24 2.75 -9.42
C ALA A 7 -9.01 4.03 -9.08
N THR A 8 -9.46 4.12 -7.83
CA THR A 8 -10.22 5.28 -7.30
C THR A 8 -9.33 6.22 -6.50
N THR A 9 -8.17 5.74 -6.04
CA THR A 9 -7.22 6.50 -5.23
C THR A 9 -5.79 6.26 -5.70
N VAL A 10 -4.98 7.30 -5.75
CA VAL A 10 -3.55 7.27 -6.09
C VAL A 10 -2.74 7.88 -4.94
N VAL A 11 -1.77 7.15 -4.42
CA VAL A 11 -0.83 7.61 -3.40
C VAL A 11 0.54 7.86 -4.06
N ARG A 12 1.03 9.09 -3.95
CA ARG A 12 2.35 9.52 -4.43
C ARG A 12 3.31 9.53 -3.25
N VAL A 13 4.35 8.71 -3.33
CA VAL A 13 5.39 8.61 -2.27
C VAL A 13 6.72 9.26 -2.66
N CYS A 14 6.69 10.03 -3.74
CA CYS A 14 7.81 10.83 -4.22
C CYS A 14 7.44 12.31 -4.31
N GLU A 15 8.44 13.12 -4.63
CA GLU A 15 8.21 14.52 -5.01
C GLU A 15 7.20 14.60 -6.16
N VAL A 16 6.43 15.69 -6.16
CA VAL A 16 5.38 15.93 -7.13
C VAL A 16 6.00 16.28 -8.47
N THR A 17 5.82 15.39 -9.45
CA THR A 17 6.37 15.56 -10.81
C THR A 17 5.31 15.90 -11.86
N TYR A 18 4.03 15.85 -11.52
CA TYR A 18 2.92 16.15 -12.42
C TYR A 18 1.71 16.70 -11.67
N ASP A 19 0.87 17.44 -12.38
CA ASP A 19 -0.37 18.00 -11.83
C ASP A 19 -1.43 16.90 -11.60
N LYS A 20 -2.06 16.93 -10.44
CA LYS A 20 -3.12 15.99 -10.05
C LYS A 20 -4.50 16.35 -10.60
N THR A 21 -4.69 17.57 -11.10
CA THR A 21 -5.98 18.06 -11.62
C THR A 21 -6.64 17.12 -12.64
N PRO A 22 -5.92 16.50 -13.61
CA PRO A 22 -6.53 15.56 -14.54
C PRO A 22 -7.06 14.29 -13.87
N LEU A 23 -6.36 13.78 -12.85
CA LEU A 23 -6.80 12.61 -12.08
C LEU A 23 -8.02 12.95 -11.22
N GLU A 24 -8.02 14.11 -10.59
CA GLU A 24 -9.14 14.56 -9.76
C GLU A 24 -10.40 14.82 -10.60
N LYS A 25 -10.26 15.40 -11.80
CA LYS A 25 -11.36 15.53 -12.78
C LYS A 25 -11.94 14.19 -13.21
N ASP A 26 -11.11 13.16 -13.19
CA ASP A 26 -11.47 11.78 -13.51
C ASP A 26 -12.06 11.01 -12.30
N GLY A 27 -12.29 11.69 -11.17
CA GLY A 27 -12.84 11.10 -9.95
C GLY A 27 -11.82 10.33 -9.11
N ILE A 28 -10.52 10.46 -9.44
CA ILE A 28 -9.44 9.76 -8.74
C ILE A 28 -8.88 10.69 -7.66
N THR A 29 -8.95 10.25 -6.41
CA THR A 29 -8.36 10.99 -5.28
C THR A 29 -6.84 10.83 -5.28
N VAL A 30 -6.09 11.92 -5.20
CA VAL A 30 -4.61 11.89 -5.18
C VAL A 30 -4.10 12.34 -3.81
N MET A 31 -3.27 11.49 -3.18
CA MET A 31 -2.67 11.72 -1.87
C MET A 31 -1.15 11.86 -2.00
N ASP A 32 -0.57 12.87 -1.33
CA ASP A 32 0.85 13.20 -1.38
C ASP A 32 1.56 12.89 -0.07
N TRP A 33 2.30 11.77 -0.03
CA TRP A 33 3.03 11.32 1.16
C TRP A 33 4.50 11.02 0.83
N PRO A 34 5.29 12.05 0.44
CA PRO A 34 6.71 11.86 0.14
C PRO A 34 7.51 11.45 1.39
N PHE A 35 8.47 10.54 1.19
CA PHE A 35 9.50 10.18 2.18
C PHE A 35 10.80 9.79 1.50
N ASP A 36 11.92 9.75 2.22
CA ASP A 36 13.26 9.57 1.63
C ASP A 36 13.46 8.24 0.88
N ASP A 37 14.29 8.26 -0.17
CA ASP A 37 14.58 7.03 -0.94
C ASP A 37 15.50 6.08 -0.17
N GLY A 38 15.24 4.78 -0.30
CA GLY A 38 15.99 3.75 0.40
C GLY A 38 15.86 3.77 1.93
N ALA A 39 15.08 4.70 2.48
CA ALA A 39 14.75 4.77 3.90
C ALA A 39 13.44 4.00 4.19
N PRO A 40 13.25 3.52 5.44
CA PRO A 40 11.95 3.02 5.87
C PRO A 40 10.91 4.15 5.89
N PRO A 41 9.64 3.87 5.59
CA PRO A 41 8.59 4.87 5.67
C PRO A 41 8.41 5.36 7.11
N PRO A 42 8.21 6.67 7.33
CA PRO A 42 7.84 7.22 8.63
C PRO A 42 6.56 6.59 9.19
N ASN A 43 6.49 6.41 10.52
CA ASN A 43 5.33 5.80 11.19
C ASN A 43 4.00 6.47 10.81
N LYS A 44 3.99 7.81 10.69
CA LYS A 44 2.81 8.56 10.27
C LYS A 44 2.30 8.11 8.88
N ILE A 45 3.20 7.96 7.91
CA ILE A 45 2.84 7.52 6.55
C ILE A 45 2.33 6.08 6.59
N VAL A 46 2.93 5.21 7.40
CA VAL A 46 2.43 3.84 7.59
C VAL A 46 1.02 3.84 8.19
N ASP A 47 0.77 4.65 9.21
CA ASP A 47 -0.52 4.75 9.86
C ASP A 47 -1.59 5.32 8.91
N ASP A 48 -1.28 6.40 8.18
CA ASP A 48 -2.16 7.03 7.19
C ASP A 48 -2.46 6.06 6.03
N TRP A 49 -1.46 5.31 5.55
CA TRP A 49 -1.63 4.29 4.52
C TRP A 49 -2.58 3.18 4.95
N LEU A 50 -2.35 2.58 6.13
CA LEU A 50 -3.20 1.50 6.61
C LEU A 50 -4.63 1.98 6.91
N ASN A 51 -4.80 3.21 7.40
CA ASN A 51 -6.12 3.81 7.59
C ASN A 51 -6.83 4.05 6.26
N LEU A 52 -6.12 4.56 5.24
CA LEU A 52 -6.67 4.76 3.92
C LEU A 52 -7.15 3.44 3.31
N LEU A 53 -6.33 2.40 3.35
CA LEU A 53 -6.72 1.08 2.82
C LEU A 53 -7.93 0.53 3.55
N LYS A 54 -7.92 0.60 4.88
CA LYS A 54 -9.06 0.14 5.69
C LYS A 54 -10.35 0.88 5.32
N ALA A 55 -10.31 2.21 5.22
CA ALA A 55 -11.47 3.00 4.85
C ALA A 55 -11.95 2.65 3.43
N LYS A 56 -11.05 2.71 2.44
CA LYS A 56 -11.39 2.52 1.02
C LYS A 56 -11.93 1.13 0.72
N PHE A 57 -11.30 0.08 1.22
CA PHE A 57 -11.79 -1.27 0.95
C PHE A 57 -12.99 -1.67 1.82
N CYS A 58 -13.23 -1.01 2.96
CA CYS A 58 -14.49 -1.18 3.69
C CYS A 58 -15.65 -0.45 3.00
N GLU A 59 -15.43 0.73 2.44
CA GLU A 59 -16.42 1.50 1.67
C GLU A 59 -16.74 0.84 0.33
N ASP A 60 -15.70 0.40 -0.39
CA ASP A 60 -15.81 -0.26 -1.69
C ASP A 60 -14.82 -1.44 -1.77
N PRO A 61 -15.28 -2.67 -1.47
CA PRO A 61 -14.43 -3.86 -1.51
C PRO A 61 -13.84 -4.18 -2.90
N GLY A 62 -14.40 -3.61 -3.97
CA GLY A 62 -13.93 -3.79 -5.34
C GLY A 62 -12.98 -2.71 -5.84
N CYS A 63 -12.73 -1.67 -5.03
CA CYS A 63 -11.89 -0.55 -5.47
C CYS A 63 -10.42 -0.94 -5.61
N CYS A 64 -9.67 -0.14 -6.36
CA CYS A 64 -8.22 -0.26 -6.43
C CYS A 64 -7.55 1.00 -5.89
N VAL A 65 -6.54 0.82 -5.03
CA VAL A 65 -5.65 1.89 -4.57
C VAL A 65 -4.30 1.72 -5.26
N ALA A 66 -3.94 2.71 -6.09
CA ALA A 66 -2.64 2.75 -6.74
C ALA A 66 -1.61 3.47 -5.87
N VAL A 67 -0.37 3.01 -5.87
CA VAL A 67 0.76 3.68 -5.20
C VAL A 67 1.95 3.77 -6.14
N HIS A 68 2.58 4.93 -6.24
CA HIS A 68 3.75 5.12 -7.09
C HIS A 68 4.80 6.05 -6.47
N CYS A 69 6.06 5.80 -6.84
CA CYS A 69 7.21 6.67 -6.64
C CYS A 69 7.56 7.32 -7.99
N VAL A 70 8.83 7.61 -8.29
CA VAL A 70 9.26 8.08 -9.63
C VAL A 70 9.47 6.90 -10.57
N ALA A 71 10.41 6.00 -10.24
CA ALA A 71 10.72 4.82 -11.06
C ALA A 71 9.88 3.58 -10.69
N GLY A 72 9.02 3.67 -9.67
CA GLY A 72 8.25 2.52 -9.16
C GLY A 72 9.12 1.44 -8.48
N LEU A 73 10.30 1.81 -8.01
CA LEU A 73 11.22 0.97 -7.24
C LEU A 73 11.42 1.58 -5.85
N GLY A 74 11.70 0.75 -4.85
CA GLY A 74 12.00 1.20 -3.49
C GLY A 74 10.75 1.53 -2.68
N ARG A 75 10.27 2.78 -2.73
CA ARG A 75 9.29 3.32 -1.76
C ARG A 75 7.91 2.69 -1.85
N ALA A 76 7.34 2.67 -3.05
CA ALA A 76 5.97 2.17 -3.28
C ALA A 76 5.82 0.67 -2.96
N PRO A 77 6.74 -0.22 -3.37
CA PRO A 77 6.70 -1.64 -3.00
C PRO A 77 6.71 -1.91 -1.49
N VAL A 78 7.36 -1.06 -0.69
CA VAL A 78 7.38 -1.22 0.78
C VAL A 78 6.00 -0.97 1.38
N LEU A 79 5.25 0.04 0.92
CA LEU A 79 3.88 0.26 1.40
C LEU A 79 2.95 -0.91 1.03
N VAL A 80 3.11 -1.47 -0.18
CA VAL A 80 2.37 -2.67 -0.59
C VAL A 80 2.73 -3.87 0.29
N ALA A 81 4.02 -4.07 0.61
CA ALA A 81 4.45 -5.15 1.50
C ALA A 81 3.83 -5.00 2.90
N LEU A 82 3.81 -3.79 3.46
CA LEU A 82 3.19 -3.51 4.75
C LEU A 82 1.68 -3.84 4.75
N ALA A 83 0.97 -3.51 3.67
CA ALA A 83 -0.45 -3.86 3.54
C ALA A 83 -0.69 -5.37 3.52
N LEU A 84 0.14 -6.13 2.79
CA LEU A 84 0.07 -7.60 2.76
C LEU A 84 0.35 -8.20 4.14
N ILE A 85 1.38 -7.68 4.83
CA ILE A 85 1.77 -8.16 6.17
C ILE A 85 0.66 -7.87 7.19
N GLU A 86 0.10 -6.68 7.19
CA GLU A 86 -1.03 -6.28 8.04
C GLU A 86 -2.33 -7.06 7.73
N SER A 87 -2.45 -7.59 6.51
CA SER A 87 -3.51 -8.50 6.10
C SER A 87 -3.30 -9.94 6.59
N GLY A 88 -2.11 -10.24 7.14
CA GLY A 88 -1.75 -11.52 7.74
C GLY A 88 -0.81 -12.39 6.92
N MET A 89 -0.25 -11.86 5.82
CA MET A 89 0.82 -12.52 5.07
C MET A 89 2.14 -12.44 5.86
N LYS A 90 3.00 -13.46 5.78
CA LYS A 90 4.35 -13.34 6.33
C LYS A 90 5.17 -12.36 5.50
N TYR A 91 6.17 -11.71 6.12
CA TYR A 91 6.96 -10.72 5.40
C TYR A 91 7.77 -11.37 4.25
N GLU A 92 8.24 -12.61 4.41
CA GLU A 92 8.94 -13.35 3.36
C GLU A 92 8.02 -13.58 2.15
N ASP A 93 6.79 -14.05 2.41
CA ASP A 93 5.78 -14.31 1.38
C ASP A 93 5.38 -13.01 0.66
N ALA A 94 5.20 -11.92 1.41
CA ALA A 94 4.87 -10.60 0.84
C ALA A 94 5.99 -10.10 -0.08
N ILE A 95 7.25 -10.24 0.33
CA ILE A 95 8.41 -9.85 -0.49
C ILE A 95 8.49 -10.73 -1.75
N GLN A 96 8.31 -12.04 -1.62
CA GLN A 96 8.33 -12.95 -2.77
C GLN A 96 7.20 -12.63 -3.74
N PHE A 97 5.98 -12.42 -3.26
CA PHE A 97 4.82 -12.06 -4.07
C PHE A 97 5.07 -10.79 -4.89
N ILE A 98 5.62 -9.75 -4.25
CA ILE A 98 5.98 -8.51 -4.93
C ILE A 98 7.10 -8.74 -5.96
N ARG A 99 8.14 -9.51 -5.60
CA ARG A 99 9.28 -9.79 -6.49
C ARG A 99 8.90 -10.63 -7.71
N GLN A 100 7.89 -11.50 -7.60
CA GLN A 100 7.32 -12.23 -8.75
C GLN A 100 6.71 -11.28 -9.79
N LYS A 101 6.10 -10.18 -9.35
CA LYS A 101 5.53 -9.16 -10.25
C LYS A 101 6.56 -8.14 -10.71
N ARG A 102 7.54 -7.82 -9.86
CA ARG A 102 8.60 -6.85 -10.18
C ARG A 102 9.92 -7.22 -9.50
N ARG A 103 10.84 -7.78 -10.27
CA ARG A 103 12.18 -8.16 -9.79
C ARG A 103 12.93 -6.92 -9.27
N GLY A 104 13.57 -7.05 -8.11
CA GLY A 104 14.37 -5.95 -7.52
C GLY A 104 13.57 -4.82 -6.89
N ALA A 105 12.25 -4.98 -6.70
CA ALA A 105 11.39 -3.92 -6.15
C ALA A 105 11.75 -3.46 -4.71
N ILE A 106 12.39 -4.32 -3.92
CA ILE A 106 12.71 -4.09 -2.50
C ILE A 106 14.21 -4.32 -2.29
N ASN A 107 14.89 -3.30 -1.76
CA ASN A 107 16.33 -3.32 -1.47
C ASN A 107 16.66 -3.94 -0.08
N SER A 108 17.94 -4.14 0.22
CA SER A 108 18.36 -4.79 1.49
C SER A 108 17.98 -4.01 2.76
N LYS A 109 18.07 -2.68 2.77
CA LYS A 109 17.68 -1.86 3.94
C LYS A 109 16.19 -1.99 4.24
N GLN A 110 15.38 -1.97 3.19
CA GLN A 110 13.92 -2.14 3.27
C GLN A 110 13.54 -3.56 3.68
N LEU A 111 14.29 -4.57 3.23
CA LEU A 111 14.10 -5.94 3.66
C LEU A 111 14.33 -6.10 5.17
N THR A 112 15.42 -5.54 5.70
CA THR A 112 15.67 -5.52 7.15
C THR A 112 14.59 -4.77 7.94
N TYR A 113 14.02 -3.71 7.35
CA TYR A 113 12.87 -3.01 7.95
C TYR A 113 11.63 -3.91 8.01
N LEU A 114 11.27 -4.57 6.91
CA LEU A 114 10.11 -5.47 6.83
C LEU A 114 10.25 -6.70 7.73
N GLU A 115 11.47 -7.23 7.88
CA GLU A 115 11.79 -8.33 8.79
C GLU A 115 11.55 -7.95 10.26
N LYS A 116 11.90 -6.71 10.65
CA LYS A 116 11.69 -6.19 12.01
C LYS A 116 10.28 -5.68 12.26
N TYR A 117 9.48 -5.52 11.21
CA TYR A 117 8.13 -4.97 11.32
C TYR A 117 7.23 -5.94 12.09
N ARG A 118 6.47 -5.39 13.05
CA ARG A 118 5.50 -6.15 13.84
C ARG A 118 4.08 -5.70 13.45
N PRO A 119 3.29 -6.55 12.78
CA PRO A 119 1.95 -6.18 12.37
C PRO A 119 1.04 -5.96 13.57
N LYS A 120 0.20 -4.93 13.46
CA LYS A 120 -0.87 -4.61 14.42
C LYS A 120 -2.21 -5.24 14.02
N GLN A 121 -2.26 -5.96 12.89
CA GLN A 121 -3.44 -6.62 12.31
C GLN A 121 -4.59 -5.64 12.01
N ARG A 122 -4.27 -4.40 11.64
CA ARG A 122 -5.26 -3.32 11.48
C ARG A 122 -6.23 -3.53 10.32
N LEU A 123 -5.82 -4.36 9.36
CA LEU A 123 -6.59 -4.69 8.16
C LEU A 123 -7.43 -5.96 8.34
N ARG A 124 -7.35 -6.61 9.49
CA ARG A 124 -8.19 -7.75 9.86
C ARG A 124 -9.30 -7.30 10.79
N PHE A 125 -10.48 -7.89 10.61
CA PHE A 125 -11.61 -7.72 11.52
C PHE A 125 -12.26 -9.07 11.82
N LYS A 126 -12.75 -9.21 13.04
CA LYS A 126 -13.55 -10.35 13.45
C LYS A 126 -14.96 -10.13 12.93
N ASP A 127 -15.46 -11.06 12.12
CA ASP A 127 -16.87 -11.06 11.72
C ASP A 127 -17.70 -11.48 12.95
N PRO A 128 -18.62 -10.65 13.46
CA PRO A 128 -19.40 -11.00 14.65
C PRO A 128 -20.34 -12.19 14.42
N HIS A 129 -20.64 -12.54 13.16
CA HIS A 129 -21.53 -13.65 12.82
C HIS A 129 -20.78 -14.92 12.41
N ASN A 130 -19.46 -14.85 12.20
CA ASN A 130 -18.67 -15.98 11.73
C ASN A 130 -17.31 -15.95 12.44
N HIS A 131 -16.93 -17.02 13.15
CA HIS A 131 -15.64 -17.10 13.88
C HIS A 131 -14.38 -17.08 12.99
N LYS A 132 -14.49 -16.62 11.73
CA LYS A 132 -13.40 -16.44 10.79
C LYS A 132 -12.95 -14.98 10.76
N ASN A 133 -11.65 -14.76 10.79
CA ASN A 133 -11.07 -13.43 10.57
C ASN A 133 -11.26 -13.03 9.10
N LYS A 134 -11.95 -11.92 8.84
CA LYS A 134 -12.01 -11.29 7.51
C LYS A 134 -10.90 -10.25 7.37
N CYS A 135 -10.46 -10.02 6.13
CA CYS A 135 -9.53 -8.97 5.77
C CYS A 135 -10.27 -7.92 4.94
N CYS A 136 -9.93 -6.63 5.07
CA CYS A 136 -10.52 -5.61 4.19
C CYS A 136 -9.93 -5.67 2.79
N ILE A 137 -8.73 -6.23 2.62
CA ILE A 137 -8.01 -6.22 1.32
C ILE A 137 -8.28 -7.50 0.51
N MET A 138 -8.89 -8.53 1.10
CA MET A 138 -9.12 -9.85 0.48
C MET A 138 -10.54 -10.35 0.69
#